data_AF-M0C5K8-F1
#
_entry.id   AF-M0C5K8-F1
#
_cell.length_a   1.000
_cell.length_b   1.000
_cell.length_c   1.000
_cell.angle_alpha   90.00
_cell.angle_beta   90.00
_cell.angle_gamma   90.00
#
_symmetry.space_group_name_H-M   'P 1'
#
loop_
_entity.id
_entity.type
_entity.pdbx_description
1 polymer ?
#
loop_
_entity_poly.entity_id
_entity_poly.type
_entity_poly.pdbx_seq_one_letter_code
_entity_poly.pdbx_strand_id
1 'polypeptide(L)' 'MHTCRNCNQSFQTELALELHRDTCKKGQLFCQVCGDRFREGDATQDGWHYECPNDECDGDGLQEDLYRVEDVRTTTH' A
#
# COMPACT_ATOMS: atom_id res chain seq x y z
N MET A 1 -9.83 -20.68 4.03
CA MET A 1 -9.62 -19.83 2.84
C MET A 1 -9.16 -18.48 3.35
N HIS A 2 -7.94 -18.07 3.01
CA HIS A 2 -7.35 -16.83 3.51
C HIS A 2 -7.20 -15.86 2.34
N THR A 3 -7.88 -14.72 2.40
CA THR A 3 -7.94 -13.78 1.28
C THR A 3 -7.16 -12.52 1.61
N CYS A 4 -6.26 -12.14 0.70
CA CYS A 4 -5.55 -10.87 0.80
C CYS A 4 -6.50 -9.72 0.47
N ARG A 5 -6.64 -8.75 1.39
CA ARG A 5 -7.54 -7.60 1.20
C ARG A 5 -7.06 -6.63 0.12
N ASN A 6 -5.75 -6.62 -0.17
CA ASN A 6 -5.15 -5.71 -1.13
C ASN A 6 -5.32 -6.22 -2.57
N CYS A 7 -5.18 -7.53 -2.81
CA CYS A 7 -5.24 -8.11 -4.15
C CYS A 7 -6.45 -9.00 -4.42
N ASN A 8 -7.25 -9.28 -3.39
CA ASN A 8 -8.37 -10.21 -3.41
C ASN A 8 -8.02 -11.67 -3.79
N GLN A 9 -6.73 -12.01 -3.82
CA GLN A 9 -6.25 -13.37 -4.07
C GLN A 9 -6.47 -14.24 -2.84
N SER A 10 -6.91 -15.48 -3.08
CA SER A 10 -7.21 -16.45 -2.02
C SER A 10 -6.15 -17.53 -1.95
N PHE A 11 -5.80 -17.89 -0.71
CA PHE A 11 -4.76 -18.86 -0.37
C PHE A 11 -5.36 -19.99 0.47
N GLN A 12 -4.77 -21.17 0.32
CA GLN A 12 -5.24 -22.38 1.01
C GLN A 12 -4.88 -22.37 2.50
N THR A 13 -3.80 -21.70 2.89
CA THR A 13 -3.29 -21.64 4.26
C THR A 13 -3.03 -20.19 4.68
N GLU A 14 -2.99 -19.96 5.99
CA GLU A 14 -2.64 -18.66 6.58
C GLU A 14 -1.19 -18.28 6.25
N LEU A 15 -0.25 -19.22 6.42
CA LEU A 15 1.16 -19.04 6.08
C LEU A 15 1.38 -18.55 4.63
N ALA A 16 0.59 -19.09 3.68
CA ALA A 16 0.68 -18.65 2.29
C ALA A 16 0.17 -17.21 2.09
N LEU A 17 -0.83 -16.77 2.85
CA LEU A 17 -1.27 -15.37 2.86
C LEU A 17 -0.19 -14.47 3.49
N GLU A 18 0.45 -14.90 4.57
CA GLU A 18 1.52 -14.14 5.22
C GLU A 18 2.70 -13.90 4.28
N LEU A 19 3.24 -14.96 3.68
CA LEU A 19 4.33 -14.86 2.69
C LEU A 19 3.94 -14.02 1.47
N HIS A 20 2.66 -14.04 1.09
CA HIS A 20 2.15 -13.19 0.01
C HIS A 20 2.16 -11.71 0.39
N ARG A 21 1.82 -11.34 1.63
CA ARG A 21 1.75 -9.93 2.06
C ARG A 21 3.08 -9.20 1.85
N ASP A 22 4.21 -9.90 2.02
CA ASP A 22 5.54 -9.34 1.78
C ASP A 22 5.77 -8.90 0.33
N THR A 23 5.14 -9.57 -0.63
CA THR A 23 5.34 -9.39 -2.08
C THR A 23 4.12 -8.80 -2.81
N CYS A 24 3.07 -8.45 -2.06
CA CYS A 24 1.82 -7.97 -2.62
C CYS A 24 1.95 -6.56 -3.20
N LYS A 25 2.14 -6.46 -4.52
CA LYS A 25 2.25 -5.17 -5.25
C LYS A 25 0.98 -4.31 -5.18
N LYS A 26 -0.19 -4.95 -5.02
CA LYS A 26 -1.50 -4.29 -4.90
C LYS A 26 -1.70 -3.60 -3.54
N GLY A 27 -0.87 -3.91 -2.54
CA GLY A 27 -0.87 -3.26 -1.24
C GLY A 27 0.17 -2.16 -1.10
N GLN A 28 0.67 -1.60 -2.20
CA GLN A 28 1.69 -0.55 -2.17
C GLN A 28 1.08 0.83 -2.37
N LEU A 29 1.56 1.79 -1.58
CA LEU A 29 1.32 3.20 -1.73
C LEU A 29 2.51 3.86 -2.42
N PHE A 30 2.22 4.97 -3.10
CA PHE A 30 3.15 5.87 -3.74
C PHE A 30 2.98 7.25 -3.13
N CYS A 31 4.06 7.82 -2.61
CA CYS A 31 4.06 9.20 -2.17
C CYS A 31 4.42 10.11 -3.34
N GLN A 32 3.56 11.08 -3.66
CA GLN A 32 3.84 12.03 -4.74
C GLN A 32 4.89 13.09 -4.36
N VAL A 33 5.11 13.30 -3.06
CA VAL A 33 6.01 14.34 -2.53
C VAL A 33 7.47 13.92 -2.70
N CYS A 34 7.85 12.74 -2.20
CA CYS A 34 9.21 12.21 -2.33
C CYS A 34 9.41 11.25 -3.50
N GLY A 35 8.32 10.66 -4.04
CA GLY A 35 8.37 9.66 -5.10
C GLY A 35 8.57 8.21 -4.63
N ASP A 36 8.61 7.97 -3.31
CA ASP A 36 8.82 6.63 -2.75
C ASP A 36 7.62 5.71 -2.90
N ARG A 37 7.90 4.40 -2.85
CA ARG A 37 6.89 3.34 -2.81
C ARG A 37 7.12 2.42 -1.64
N PHE A 38 6.09 2.25 -0.83
CA PHE A 38 6.12 1.47 0.40
C PHE A 38 4.82 0.69 0.57
N ARG A 39 4.74 -0.22 1.56
CA ARG A 39 3.51 -0.96 1.79
C ARG A 39 2.52 -0.05 2.52
N GLU A 40 1.24 -0.28 2.29
CA GLU A 40 0.17 0.43 2.99
C GLU A 40 0.33 0.35 4.51
N GLY A 41 0.74 -0.80 5.05
CA GLY A 41 0.99 -0.98 6.48
C GLY A 41 2.25 -0.29 7.02
N ASP A 42 3.17 0.16 6.16
CA ASP A 42 4.29 1.01 6.60
C ASP A 42 3.83 2.47 6.77
N ALA A 43 2.73 2.84 6.08
CA ALA A 43 2.18 4.19 6.07
C ALA A 43 1.16 4.45 7.18
N THR A 44 0.64 3.38 7.81
CA THR A 44 -0.41 3.49 8.81
C THR A 44 -0.28 2.39 9.86
N GLN A 45 -0.49 2.76 11.12
CA GLN A 45 -0.53 1.80 12.23
C GLN A 45 -1.98 1.45 12.62
N ASP A 46 -2.90 2.40 12.48
CA ASP A 46 -4.31 2.28 12.87
C ASP A 46 -5.27 2.02 11.69
N GLY A 47 -4.81 2.21 10.45
CA GLY A 47 -5.59 2.03 9.22
C GLY A 47 -6.36 3.27 8.74
N TRP A 48 -6.29 4.39 9.47
CA TRP A 48 -6.97 5.65 9.17
C TRP A 48 -6.00 6.79 8.90
N HIS A 49 -4.92 6.89 9.68
CA HIS A 49 -3.89 7.89 9.48
C HIS A 49 -2.80 7.37 8.55
N TYR A 50 -2.63 8.01 7.39
CA TYR A 50 -1.64 7.62 6.39
C TYR A 50 -0.57 8.69 6.31
N GLU A 51 0.66 8.32 6.59
CA GLU A 51 1.84 9.18 6.55
C GLU A 51 2.98 8.50 5.77
N CYS A 52 3.83 9.29 5.12
CA CYS A 52 5.00 8.76 4.45
C CYS A 52 5.99 8.26 5.52
N PRO A 53 6.46 6.99 5.45
CA PRO A 53 7.42 6.46 6.41
C PRO A 53 8.84 7.03 6.24
N ASN A 54 9.05 7.94 5.29
CA ASN A 54 10.34 8.58 5.06
C ASN A 54 10.46 9.80 5.98
N ASP A 55 11.40 9.79 6.92
CA ASP A 55 11.66 10.88 7.87
C ASP A 55 12.02 12.22 7.20
N GLU A 56 12.46 12.21 5.93
CA GLU A 56 12.76 13.42 5.15
C GLU A 56 11.55 13.92 4.31
N CYS A 57 10.36 13.35 4.51
CA CYS A 57 9.17 13.64 3.72
C CYS A 57 7.93 13.84 4.59
N ASP A 58 7.29 15.01 4.48
CA ASP A 58 6.07 15.36 5.20
C ASP A 58 4.77 14.97 4.46
N GLY A 59 4.84 14.03 3.51
CA GLY A 59 3.67 13.63 2.71
C GLY A 59 2.66 12.84 3.54
N ASP A 60 1.41 13.30 3.59
CA ASP A 60 0.33 12.68 4.37
C ASP A 60 -1.00 12.59 3.60
N GLY A 61 -1.91 11.79 4.14
CA GLY A 61 -3.26 11.65 3.60
C GLY A 61 -3.34 10.67 2.42
N LEU A 62 -4.25 9.69 2.55
CA LEU A 62 -4.55 8.77 1.46
C LEU A 62 -5.42 9.48 0.41
N GLN A 63 -5.04 9.36 -0.87
CA GLN A 63 -5.58 10.12 -2.01
C GLN A 63 -5.26 11.61 -2.01
N GLU A 64 -4.50 12.08 -1.02
CA GLU A 64 -3.94 13.45 -0.96
C GLU A 64 -2.50 13.38 -1.43
N ASP A 65 -1.53 13.05 -0.57
CA ASP A 65 -0.13 12.84 -0.99
C ASP A 65 0.22 11.38 -1.25
N LEU A 66 -0.58 10.46 -0.72
CA LEU A 66 -0.33 9.02 -0.79
C LEU A 66 -1.37 8.33 -1.68
N TYR A 67 -0.92 7.77 -2.79
CA TYR A 67 -1.80 7.10 -3.77
C TYR A 67 -1.53 5.61 -3.84
N ARG A 68 -2.57 4.80 -3.98
CA ARG A 68 -2.39 3.36 -4.28
C ARG A 68 -1.77 3.22 -5.66
N VAL A 69 -0.71 2.42 -5.78
CA VAL A 69 0.00 2.22 -7.05
C VAL A 69 -0.90 1.69 -8.16
N GLU A 70 -1.97 0.97 -7.80
CA GLU A 70 -2.97 0.49 -8.75
C GLU A 70 -3.80 1.61 -9.38
N ASP A 71 -4.12 2.66 -8.60
CA ASP A 71 -4.99 3.75 -9.03
C ASP A 71 -4.24 4.72 -9.97
N VAL A 72 -2.95 4.97 -9.69
CA VAL A 72 -2.08 5.90 -10.46
C VAL A 72 -1.93 5.48 -11.94
N ARG A 73 -2.08 4.19 -12.26
CA ARG A 73 -1.94 3.69 -13.65
C ARG A 73 -3.12 4.03 -14.57
N THR A 74 -4.20 4.60 -14.04
CA THR A 74 -5.41 4.91 -14.82
C THR A 74 -5.45 6.34 -15.37
N THR A 75 -4.52 7.21 -14.97
CA THR A 75 -4.43 8.62 -15.41
C THR A 75 -3.39 8.80 -16.53
N THR A 76 -3.61 8.13 -17.66
CA THR A 76 -2.97 8.50 -18.94
C THR A 76 -4.06 8.57 -19.99
N HIS A 77 -4.58 9.77 -20.25
CA HIS A 77 -5.52 10.06 -21.32
C HIS A 77 -5.16 11.40 -21.95
#